data_AF-A0A9E5EZ62-F1
#
_entry.id   AF-A0A9E5EZ62-F1
#
_cell.length_a   1.000
_cell.length_b   1.000
_cell.length_c   1.000
_cell.angle_alpha   90.00
_cell.angle_beta   90.00
_cell.angle_gamma   90.00
#
_symmetry.space_group_name_H-M   'P 1'
#
loop_
_entity.id
_entity.type
_entity.pdbx_description
1 polymer ?
#
loop_
_entity_poly.entity_id
_entity_poly.type
_entity_poly.pdbx_seq_one_letter_code
_entity_poly.pdbx_strand_id
1 'polypeptide(L)'
;MEFSEMDSWFLPVGFRFCGLYSGIRPDPLRKDLALFFSDFPASAAGVFTTNKVKAAPVHLCKERLPSDLIRGIIVCSGNANACTGKQGMADARKMASLTAEVNKCEDKEILVCSTGLKW
;
A
#
# COMPACT_ATOMS: atom_id res chain seq x y z
N MET A 1 3.06 -16.09 -4.53
CA MET A 1 3.24 -14.95 -5.44
C MET A 1 4.58 -15.13 -6.12
N GLU A 2 4.59 -15.39 -7.43
CA GLU A 2 5.81 -15.45 -8.21
C GLU A 2 6.28 -14.01 -8.50
N PHE A 3 7.51 -13.71 -8.11
CA PHE A 3 8.17 -12.46 -8.46
C PHE A 3 8.76 -12.66 -9.86
N SER A 4 8.16 -12.04 -10.89
CA SER A 4 8.69 -12.10 -12.26
C SER A 4 10.07 -11.42 -12.33
N GLU A 5 11.07 -12.09 -12.90
CA GLU A 5 12.37 -11.50 -13.26
C GLU A 5 12.14 -10.29 -14.17
N MET A 6 12.61 -9.11 -13.74
CA MET A 6 12.49 -7.87 -14.49
C MET A 6 13.78 -7.07 -14.25
N ASP A 7 14.50 -6.80 -15.34
CA ASP A 7 15.92 -6.45 -15.34
C ASP A 7 16.29 -5.15 -14.60
N SER A 8 17.13 -5.32 -13.58
CA SER A 8 18.00 -4.36 -12.88
C SER A 8 17.38 -3.11 -12.25
N TRP A 9 16.44 -3.31 -11.32
CA TRP A 9 16.25 -2.31 -10.25
C TRP A 9 17.21 -2.66 -9.12
N PHE A 10 18.20 -1.81 -8.86
CA PHE A 10 19.08 -1.94 -7.71
C PHE A 10 18.30 -1.56 -6.44
N LEU A 11 17.52 -2.51 -5.93
CA LEU A 11 16.91 -2.37 -4.62
C LEU A 11 17.97 -2.54 -3.54
N PRO A 12 17.89 -1.78 -2.44
CA PRO A 12 18.67 -2.10 -1.25
C PRO A 12 18.42 -3.54 -0.83
N VAL A 13 19.45 -4.18 -0.28
CA VAL A 13 19.36 -5.56 0.22
C VAL A 13 18.19 -5.67 1.21
N GLY A 14 17.38 -6.72 1.02
CA GLY A 14 16.19 -6.99 1.84
C GLY A 14 14.94 -6.27 1.38
N PHE A 15 14.96 -5.49 0.29
CA PHE A 15 13.75 -4.92 -0.32
C PHE A 15 13.32 -5.69 -1.57
N ARG A 16 12.02 -5.95 -1.67
CA ARG A 16 11.38 -6.62 -2.81
C ARG A 16 10.14 -5.84 -3.22
N PHE A 17 9.72 -6.02 -4.46
CA PHE A 17 8.48 -5.44 -4.96
C PHE A 17 7.79 -6.37 -5.94
N CYS A 18 6.48 -6.22 -6.07
CA CYS A 18 5.72 -6.81 -7.16
C CYS A 18 4.60 -5.86 -7.59
N GLY A 19 4.13 -6.04 -8.82
CA GLY A 19 2.97 -5.33 -9.35
C GLY A 19 2.12 -6.30 -10.15
N LEU A 20 0.81 -6.26 -9.93
CA LEU A 20 -0.16 -7.20 -10.47
C LEU A 20 -1.43 -6.49 -10.92
N TYR A 21 -2.20 -7.19 -11.74
CA TYR A 21 -3.57 -6.82 -12.08
C TYR A 21 -4.52 -7.49 -11.08
N SER A 22 -5.35 -6.70 -10.40
CA SER A 22 -6.33 -7.13 -9.39
C SER A 22 -7.77 -6.79 -9.79
N GLY A 23 -8.01 -6.20 -10.96
CA GLY A 23 -9.36 -5.92 -11.48
C GLY A 23 -10.00 -4.64 -10.95
N ILE A 24 -9.23 -3.71 -10.37
CA ILE A 24 -9.71 -2.36 -10.05
C ILE A 24 -9.85 -1.54 -11.33
N ARG A 25 -8.90 -1.70 -12.25
CA ARG A 25 -8.98 -1.12 -13.60
C ARG A 25 -9.72 -2.09 -14.54
N PRO A 26 -10.48 -1.57 -15.52
CA PRO A 26 -11.14 -2.43 -16.53
C PRO A 26 -10.16 -3.11 -17.48
N ASP A 27 -9.01 -2.49 -17.74
CA ASP A 27 -8.01 -2.99 -18.69
C ASP A 27 -7.10 -4.04 -18.03
N PRO A 28 -7.19 -5.33 -18.41
CA PRO A 28 -6.41 -6.41 -17.81
C PRO A 28 -4.92 -6.34 -18.13
N LEU A 29 -4.51 -5.55 -19.12
CA LEU A 29 -3.09 -5.35 -19.46
C LEU A 29 -2.40 -4.36 -18.52
N ARG A 30 -3.17 -3.63 -17.69
CA ARG A 30 -2.65 -2.61 -16.79
C ARG A 30 -2.66 -3.08 -15.35
N LYS A 31 -1.46 -3.26 -14.80
CA LYS A 31 -1.25 -3.45 -13.36
C LYS A 31 -1.88 -2.31 -12.57
N ASP A 32 -2.56 -2.64 -11.49
CA ASP A 32 -3.34 -1.72 -10.67
C ASP A 32 -3.17 -1.95 -9.17
N LEU A 33 -2.38 -2.95 -8.78
CA LEU A 33 -1.94 -3.20 -7.41
C LEU A 33 -0.42 -3.40 -7.37
N ALA A 34 0.24 -2.80 -6.39
CA ALA A 34 1.67 -2.96 -6.17
C ALA A 34 1.98 -3.14 -4.68
N LEU A 35 2.93 -4.00 -4.37
CA LEU A 35 3.45 -4.20 -3.02
C LEU A 35 4.95 -3.95 -3.02
N PHE A 36 5.40 -3.10 -2.12
CA PHE A 36 6.81 -2.97 -1.73
C PHE A 36 6.97 -3.58 -0.35
N PHE A 37 7.99 -4.40 -0.15
CA PHE A 37 8.15 -5.14 1.09
C PHE A 37 9.61 -5.24 1.50
N SER A 38 9.88 -5.06 2.78
CA SER A 38 11.16 -5.27 3.43
C SER A 38 11.14 -6.59 4.19
N ASP A 39 12.16 -7.40 3.97
CA ASP A 39 12.36 -8.65 4.67
C ASP A 39 12.56 -8.44 6.18
N PHE A 40 13.01 -7.25 6.59
CA PHE A 40 13.23 -6.83 7.96
C PHE A 40 12.36 -5.62 8.34
N PRO A 41 12.11 -5.36 9.63
CA PRO A 41 11.52 -4.08 10.07
C PRO A 41 12.36 -2.90 9.59
N ALA A 42 11.72 -1.88 9.02
CA ALA A 42 12.38 -0.70 8.46
C ALA A 42 11.89 0.59 9.13
N SER A 43 12.84 1.50 9.36
CA SER A 43 12.54 2.89 9.72
C SER A 43 11.87 3.61 8.57
N ALA A 44 10.75 4.24 8.86
CA ALA A 44 9.91 4.90 7.89
C ALA A 44 9.41 6.25 8.42
N ALA A 45 9.46 7.23 7.53
CA ALA A 45 8.86 8.54 7.70
C ALA A 45 7.96 8.84 6.49
N GLY A 46 6.93 9.66 6.69
CA GLY A 46 6.02 10.05 5.62
C GLY A 46 5.58 11.50 5.73
N VAL A 47 5.54 12.16 4.58
CA VAL A 47 4.88 13.46 4.42
C VAL A 47 3.57 13.25 3.67
N PHE A 48 2.57 14.05 4.02
CA PHE A 48 1.20 13.86 3.53
C PHE A 48 0.63 15.17 3.01
N THR A 49 -0.40 15.06 2.17
CA THR A 49 -1.10 16.23 1.64
C THR A 49 -1.61 17.17 2.75
N THR A 50 -1.49 18.46 2.50
CA THR A 50 -2.01 19.56 3.34
C THR A 50 -3.49 19.85 3.08
N ASN A 51 -4.11 19.19 2.09
CA ASN A 51 -5.52 19.36 1.76
C ASN A 51 -6.42 19.08 2.99
N LYS A 52 -7.49 19.86 3.15
CA LYS A 52 -8.51 19.63 4.18
C LYS A 52 -9.20 18.28 4.01
N VAL A 53 -9.49 17.90 2.77
CA VAL A 53 -10.06 16.59 2.40
C VAL A 53 -8.92 15.61 2.17
N LYS A 54 -8.89 14.54 2.96
CA LYS A 54 -7.85 13.49 2.90
C LYS A 54 -8.52 12.13 2.70
N ALA A 55 -7.88 11.30 1.90
CA ALA A 55 -8.34 9.93 1.69
C ALA A 55 -8.14 9.09 2.96
N ALA A 56 -8.95 8.04 3.13
CA ALA A 56 -8.80 7.08 4.22
C ALA A 56 -7.35 6.53 4.38
N PRO A 57 -6.66 6.10 3.30
CA PRO A 57 -5.25 5.65 3.41
C PRO A 57 -4.29 6.72 3.95
N VAL A 58 -4.54 8.00 3.67
CA VAL A 58 -3.71 9.09 4.23
C VAL A 58 -3.85 9.16 5.74
N HIS A 59 -5.07 9.01 6.26
CA HIS A 59 -5.30 8.97 7.71
C HIS A 59 -4.62 7.76 8.36
N LEU A 60 -4.78 6.57 7.77
CA LEU A 60 -4.15 5.35 8.28
C LEU A 60 -2.62 5.46 8.34
N CYS A 61 -1.99 5.97 7.28
CA CYS A 61 -0.53 6.13 7.25
C CYS A 61 -0.05 7.21 8.24
N LYS A 62 -0.84 8.25 8.51
CA LYS A 62 -0.53 9.24 9.56
C LYS A 62 -0.58 8.65 10.97
N GLU A 63 -1.45 7.68 11.22
CA GLU A 63 -1.51 6.97 12.51
C GLU A 63 -0.29 6.05 12.72
N ARG A 64 0.35 5.61 11.64
CA ARG A 64 1.42 4.60 11.65
C ARG A 64 2.82 5.18 11.49
N LEU A 65 2.95 6.44 11.09
CA LEU A 65 4.23 7.08 10.78
C LEU A 65 4.48 8.31 11.66
N PRO A 66 5.73 8.56 12.10
CA PRO A 66 6.93 7.75 11.87
C PRO A 66 6.94 6.43 12.65
N SER A 67 7.72 5.44 12.20
CA SER A 67 7.83 4.13 12.85
C SER A 67 9.10 3.40 12.43
N ASP A 68 9.66 2.57 13.31
CA ASP A 68 10.80 1.69 13.04
C ASP A 68 10.41 0.25 12.70
N LEU A 69 9.11 0.01 12.54
CA LEU A 69 8.55 -1.33 12.37
C LEU A 69 7.89 -1.54 11.00
N ILE A 70 7.98 -0.58 10.06
CA ILE A 70 7.28 -0.74 8.79
C ILE A 70 7.96 -1.83 7.96
N ARG A 71 7.18 -2.77 7.43
CA ARG A 71 7.62 -3.85 6.56
C ARG A 71 7.09 -3.73 5.15
N GLY A 72 6.00 -3.01 4.89
CA GLY A 72 5.49 -2.94 3.53
C GLY A 72 4.59 -1.77 3.21
N ILE A 73 4.45 -1.49 1.93
CA ILE A 73 3.53 -0.50 1.38
C ILE A 73 2.72 -1.19 0.28
N ILE A 74 1.42 -1.35 0.50
CA ILE A 74 0.48 -1.84 -0.51
C ILE A 74 -0.21 -0.64 -1.17
N VAL A 75 -0.15 -0.57 -2.49
CA VAL A 75 -0.60 0.56 -3.30
C VAL A 75 -1.63 0.07 -4.31
N CYS A 76 -2.83 0.66 -4.31
CA CYS A 76 -3.81 0.43 -5.35
C CYS A 76 -4.00 1.66 -6.25
N SER A 77 -4.28 1.43 -7.53
CA SER A 77 -4.57 2.48 -8.51
C SER A 77 -5.91 2.21 -9.21
N GLY A 78 -6.63 3.26 -9.59
CA GLY A 78 -7.96 3.18 -10.22
C GLY A 78 -9.11 3.57 -9.29
N ASN A 79 -8.87 3.59 -7.98
CA ASN A 79 -9.76 4.13 -6.96
C ASN A 79 -8.88 4.82 -5.90
N ALA A 80 -9.20 6.05 -5.49
CA ALA A 80 -8.44 6.80 -4.48
C ALA A 80 -8.83 6.51 -3.03
N ASN A 81 -9.96 5.83 -2.80
CA ASN A 81 -10.54 5.65 -1.47
C ASN A 81 -10.65 6.98 -0.69
N ALA A 82 -11.12 8.02 -1.39
CA ALA A 82 -11.33 9.36 -0.87
C ALA A 82 -12.83 9.65 -0.71
N CYS A 83 -13.20 10.38 0.34
CA CYS A 83 -14.60 10.72 0.64
C CYS A 83 -15.51 9.47 0.74
N THR A 84 -15.02 8.42 1.38
CA THR A 84 -15.65 7.10 1.55
C THR A 84 -16.07 6.82 3.01
N GLY A 85 -15.81 7.76 3.92
CA GLY A 85 -16.26 7.69 5.31
C GLY A 85 -15.69 6.50 6.08
N LYS A 86 -16.49 5.95 7.01
CA LYS A 86 -16.11 4.83 7.87
C LYS A 86 -15.76 3.57 7.07
N GLN A 87 -16.48 3.32 5.97
CA GLN A 87 -16.22 2.17 5.10
C GLN A 87 -14.82 2.25 4.49
N GLY A 88 -14.44 3.41 3.93
CA GLY A 88 -13.11 3.56 3.35
C GLY A 88 -11.96 3.34 4.34
N MET A 89 -12.15 3.75 5.60
CA MET A 89 -11.18 3.43 6.68
C MET A 89 -11.14 1.94 6.99
N ALA A 90 -12.30 1.26 7.03
CA ALA A 90 -12.36 -0.18 7.23
C ALA A 90 -11.68 -0.94 6.08
N ASP A 91 -11.90 -0.52 4.84
CA ASP A 91 -11.28 -1.10 3.65
C ASP A 91 -9.76 -0.93 3.67
N ALA A 92 -9.27 0.27 4.04
CA ALA A 92 -7.84 0.52 4.19
C ALA A 92 -7.21 -0.38 5.26
N ARG A 93 -7.84 -0.51 6.44
CA ARG A 93 -7.36 -1.43 7.49
C ARG A 93 -7.41 -2.88 7.05
N LYS A 94 -8.44 -3.28 6.31
CA LYS A 94 -8.58 -4.65 5.78
C LYS A 94 -7.49 -4.96 4.74
N MET A 95 -7.17 -4.01 3.85
CA MET A 95 -6.08 -4.15 2.88
C MET A 95 -4.73 -4.32 3.57
N ALA A 96 -4.46 -3.56 4.62
CA ALA A 96 -3.26 -3.75 5.45
C ALA A 96 -3.24 -5.12 6.14
N SER A 97 -4.35 -5.52 6.78
CA SER A 97 -4.47 -6.81 7.49
C SER A 97 -4.27 -8.01 6.56
N LEU A 98 -4.89 -8.02 5.38
CA LEU A 98 -4.71 -9.10 4.40
C LEU A 98 -3.27 -9.15 3.87
N THR A 99 -2.67 -7.99 3.62
CA THR A 99 -1.27 -7.91 3.21
C THR A 99 -0.35 -8.47 4.30
N ALA A 100 -0.63 -8.13 5.56
CA ALA A 100 0.16 -8.57 6.69
C ALA A 100 0.05 -10.08 6.93
N GLU A 101 -1.16 -10.63 6.82
CA GLU A 101 -1.44 -12.08 6.93
C GLU A 101 -0.60 -12.89 5.93
N VAL A 102 -0.62 -12.50 4.66
CA VAL A 102 0.11 -13.22 3.60
C VAL A 102 1.63 -13.11 3.77
N ASN A 103 2.11 -12.04 4.38
CA ASN A 103 3.55 -11.80 4.59
C ASN A 103 4.03 -12.13 6.01
N LYS A 104 3.17 -12.72 6.84
CA LYS A 104 3.46 -13.13 8.23
C LYS A 104 4.04 -11.97 9.05
N CYS A 105 3.37 -10.82 9.01
CA CYS A 105 3.70 -9.64 9.81
C CYS A 105 2.45 -9.06 10.48
N GLU A 106 2.59 -8.00 11.27
CA GLU A 106 1.49 -7.30 11.92
C GLU A 106 0.86 -6.24 11.00
N ASP A 107 -0.43 -6.00 11.17
CA ASP A 107 -1.20 -5.08 10.31
C ASP A 107 -0.65 -3.64 10.34
N LYS A 108 -0.14 -3.19 11.50
CA LYS A 108 0.46 -1.87 11.71
C LYS A 108 1.83 -1.71 11.06
N GLU A 109 2.46 -2.81 10.65
CA GLU A 109 3.72 -2.79 9.89
C GLU A 109 3.49 -2.52 8.39
N ILE A 110 2.23 -2.44 7.94
CA ILE A 110 1.87 -2.18 6.55
C ILE A 110 1.35 -0.76 6.37
N LEU A 111 1.79 -0.07 5.33
CA LEU A 111 1.21 1.19 4.87
C LEU A 111 0.30 0.94 3.67
N VAL A 112 -0.68 1.81 3.49
CA VAL A 112 -1.70 1.70 2.44
C VAL A 112 -1.72 3.00 1.65
N CYS A 113 -1.56 2.91 0.34
CA CYS A 113 -1.67 4.04 -0.58
C CYS A 113 -2.71 3.73 -1.65
N SER A 114 -3.40 4.77 -2.12
CA SER A 114 -4.50 4.63 -3.07
C SER A 114 -4.56 5.86 -3.96
N THR A 115 -4.80 5.67 -5.25
CA THR A 115 -4.90 6.75 -6.23
C THR A 115 -5.92 6.42 -7.33
N GLY A 116 -6.66 7.41 -7.79
CA GLY A 116 -7.66 7.23 -8.84
C GLY A 116 -8.83 8.17 -8.70
N LEU A 117 -9.84 7.96 -9.55
CA LEU A 117 -11.11 8.67 -9.45
C LEU A 117 -12.09 7.83 -8.64
N LYS A 118 -13.03 8.50 -7.97
CA LYS A 118 -14.19 7.85 -7.38
C LYS A 118 -15.21 7.68 -8.50
N TRP A 119 -15.53 6.44 -8.86
CA TRP A 119 -16.69 6.10 -9.66
C TRP A 119 -17.79 5.61 -8.73
#